data_AF-M6HAU8-F1
#
_entry.id   AF-M6HAU8-F1
#
_cell.length_a   1.000
_cell.length_b   1.000
_cell.length_c   1.000
_cell.angle_alpha   90.00
_cell.angle_beta   90.00
_cell.angle_gamma   90.00
#
_symmetry.space_group_name_H-M   'P 1'
#
loop_
_entity.id
_entity.type
_entity.pdbx_description
1 polymer ?
#
loop_
_entity_poly.entity_id
_entity_poly.type
_entity_poly.pdbx_seq_one_letter_code
_entity_poly.pdbx_strand_id
1 'polypeptide(L)' 'MFLPNQILPEEIYEKLVIHRNSSISERLLNYAYEKSERVFLNGQEYRDISWLGIIPLEVWNLVRGILLKC' A
#
# COMPACT_ATOMS: atom_id res chain seq x y z
N MET A 1 1.79 -26.28 -2.96
CA MET A 1 1.79 -25.62 -1.63
C MET A 1 1.03 -24.31 -1.81
N PHE A 2 -0.24 -24.27 -1.42
CA PHE A 2 -1.05 -23.04 -1.46
C PHE A 2 -0.80 -22.30 -0.15
N LEU A 3 -0.24 -21.09 -0.23
CA LEU A 3 -0.14 -20.20 0.93
C LEU A 3 -1.51 -19.53 1.10
N PRO A 4 -2.28 -19.81 2.18
CA PRO A 4 -3.47 -19.03 2.47
C PRO A 4 -3.02 -17.58 2.71
N ASN A 5 -3.67 -16.61 2.06
CA ASN A 5 -3.34 -15.18 2.03
C ASN A 5 -2.26 -14.74 1.02
N GLN A 6 -2.22 -15.32 -0.18
CA GLN A 6 -1.51 -14.67 -1.29
C GLN A 6 -2.27 -13.40 -1.71
N ILE A 7 -1.88 -12.27 -1.13
CA ILE A 7 -2.25 -10.95 -1.61
C ILE A 7 -1.67 -10.81 -3.01
N LEU A 8 -2.54 -10.57 -3.98
CA LEU A 8 -2.10 -10.39 -5.35
C LEU A 8 -1.48 -8.98 -5.49
N PRO A 9 -0.32 -8.83 -6.16
CA PRO A 9 0.29 -7.52 -6.37
C PRO A 9 -0.68 -6.48 -6.96
N GLU A 10 -1.63 -6.94 -7.76
CA GLU A 10 -2.71 -6.13 -8.36
C GLU A 10 -3.63 -5.50 -7.30
N GLU A 11 -3.93 -6.21 -6.22
CA GLU A 11 -4.78 -5.69 -5.12
C GLU A 11 -4.09 -4.55 -4.36
N ILE A 12 -2.76 -4.58 -4.28
CA ILE A 12 -1.96 -3.49 -3.71
C ILE A 12 -1.89 -2.33 -4.72
N TYR A 13 -1.72 -2.64 -6.00
CA TYR A 13 -1.64 -1.66 -7.08
C TYR A 13 -2.90 -0.80 -7.17
N GLU A 14 -4.10 -1.41 -7.17
CA GLU A 14 -5.38 -0.67 -7.22
C GLU A 14 -5.58 0.30 -6.05
N LYS A 15 -4.98 0.01 -4.90
CA LYS A 15 -5.05 0.87 -3.71
C LYS A 15 -4.15 2.11 -3.86
N LEU A 16 -3.05 2.01 -4.60
CA LEU A 16 -2.08 3.08 -4.80
C LEU A 16 -2.36 3.93 -6.05
N VAL A 17 -2.97 3.36 -7.09
CA VAL A 17 -3.14 4.02 -8.38
C VAL A 17 -4.19 5.11 -8.33
N ILE A 18 -3.77 6.33 -8.66
CA ILE A 18 -4.67 7.43 -8.99
C ILE A 18 -4.30 7.92 -10.39
N HIS A 19 -5.09 7.49 -11.39
CA HIS A 19 -4.85 7.64 -12.84
C HIS A 19 -4.64 9.07 -13.37
N ARG A 20 -4.73 10.12 -12.54
CA ARG A 20 -4.66 11.52 -12.99
C ARG A 20 -3.73 12.44 -12.18
N ASN A 21 -3.12 11.98 -11.08
CA ASN A 21 -2.25 12.83 -10.26
C ASN A 21 -1.08 12.01 -9.68
N SER A 22 0.10 12.16 -10.28
CA SER A 22 1.33 11.51 -9.81
C SER A 22 1.69 11.94 -8.38
N SER A 23 1.50 13.21 -8.04
CA SER A 23 1.77 13.75 -6.69
C SER A 23 0.91 13.12 -5.59
N ILE A 24 -0.32 12.73 -5.94
CA ILE A 24 -1.24 12.07 -5.02
C ILE A 24 -0.82 10.61 -4.80
N SER A 25 -0.48 9.90 -5.87
CA SER A 25 -0.03 8.50 -5.78
C SER A 25 1.26 8.40 -4.96
N GLU A 26 2.17 9.37 -5.13
CA GLU A 26 3.41 9.48 -4.34
C GLU A 26 3.13 9.75 -2.86
N ARG A 27 2.20 10.66 -2.52
CA ARG A 27 1.78 10.90 -1.13
C ARG A 27 1.22 9.64 -0.46
N LEU A 28 0.39 8.88 -1.17
CA LEU A 28 -0.17 7.62 -0.66
C LEU A 28 0.92 6.56 -0.47
N LEU A 29 1.86 6.44 -1.42
CA LEU A 29 2.98 5.52 -1.32
C LEU A 29 3.91 5.88 -0.14
N ASN A 30 4.21 7.16 0.04
CA ASN A 30 5.03 7.62 1.16
C ASN A 30 4.36 7.33 2.51
N TYR A 31 3.06 7.62 2.63
CA TYR A 31 2.30 7.25 3.82
C TYR A 31 2.37 5.74 4.08
N ALA A 32 2.21 4.93 3.04
CA ALA A 32 2.30 3.48 3.16
C ALA A 32 3.67 3.05 3.70
N TYR A 33 4.77 3.57 3.13
CA TYR A 33 6.13 3.25 3.58
C TYR A 33 6.43 3.72 5.00
N GLU A 34 5.94 4.89 5.42
CA GLU A 34 6.09 5.40 6.78
C GLU A 34 5.42 4.50 7.81
N LYS A 35 4.26 3.92 7.48
CA LYS A 35 3.50 3.03 8.36
C LYS A 35 3.90 1.56 8.25
N SER A 36 4.77 1.22 7.33
CA SER A 36 5.22 -0.15 7.08
C SER A 36 6.43 -0.53 7.93
N GLU A 37 6.44 -1.78 8.37
CA GLU A 37 7.60 -2.38 9.02
C GLU A 37 8.78 -2.49 8.04
N ARG A 38 9.98 -2.49 8.61
CA ARG A 38 11.23 -2.73 7.87
C ARG A 38 11.56 -4.20 7.97
N VAL A 39 11.78 -4.85 6.83
CA VAL A 39 12.13 -6.27 6.75
C VAL A 39 13.44 -6.43 6.00
N PHE A 40 14.26 -7.39 6.43
CA PHE A 40 15.53 -7.71 5.77
C PHE A 40 15.38 -9.02 4.99
N LEU A 41 15.64 -8.96 3.69
CA LEU A 41 15.60 -10.13 2.79
C LEU A 41 16.89 -10.13 1.97
N ASN A 42 17.61 -11.26 1.95
CA ASN A 42 18.86 -11.44 1.20
C ASN A 42 19.91 -10.33 1.42
N GLY A 43 19.99 -9.80 2.65
CA GLY A 43 20.94 -8.72 3.00
C GLY A 43 20.52 -7.33 2.55
N GLN A 44 19.31 -7.16 2.00
CA GLN A 44 18.75 -5.87 1.61
C GLN A 44 17.53 -5.52 2.49
N GLU A 45 17.41 -4.24 2.85
CA GLU A 45 16.27 -3.69 3.60
C GLU A 45 15.12 -3.36 2.65
N TYR A 46 13.92 -3.79 3.01
CA TYR A 46 12.67 -3.50 2.31
C TYR A 46 11.62 -2.97 3.26
N ARG A 47 10.60 -2.30 2.72
CA ARG A 47 9.37 -1.94 3.44
C ARG A 47 8.29 -2.95 3.10
N ASP A 48 7.76 -3.61 4.12
CA ASP A 48 6.65 -4.55 3.94
C ASP A 48 5.32 -3.80 3.86
N ILE A 49 4.83 -3.60 2.65
CA ILE A 49 3.54 -2.96 2.38
C ILE A 49 2.40 -3.98 2.23
N SER A 50 2.61 -5.26 2.53
CA SER A 50 1.59 -6.31 2.35
C SER A 50 0.31 -6.02 3.14
N TRP A 51 0.39 -5.33 4.27
CA TRP A 51 -0.78 -4.89 5.06
C TRP A 51 -1.79 -4.08 4.24
N LEU A 52 -1.35 -3.34 3.21
CA LEU A 52 -2.26 -2.62 2.32
C LEU A 52 -3.21 -3.59 1.62
N GLY A 53 -2.73 -4.75 1.18
CA GLY A 53 -3.54 -5.77 0.54
C GLY A 53 -4.61 -6.34 1.47
N ILE A 54 -4.31 -6.44 2.77
CA ILE A 54 -5.23 -6.97 3.79
C ILE A 54 -6.38 -6.00 4.10
N ILE A 55 -6.16 -4.69 3.98
CA ILE A 55 -7.18 -3.68 4.31
C ILE A 55 -8.33 -3.71 3.29
N PRO A 56 -9.61 -3.78 3.72
CA PRO A 56 -10.75 -3.65 2.81
C PRO A 56 -10.71 -2.34 2.02
N LEU A 57 -11.08 -2.39 0.74
CA LEU A 57 -10.97 -1.23 -0.16
C LEU A 57 -11.78 -0.03 0.36
N GLU A 58 -12.93 -0.26 0.99
CA GLU A 58 -13.81 0.75 1.57
C GLU A 58 -13.12 1.50 2.72
N VAL A 59 -12.41 0.77 3.58
CA VAL A 59 -11.63 1.36 4.69
C VAL A 59 -10.48 2.19 4.12
N TRP A 60 -9.78 1.65 3.12
CA TRP A 60 -8.71 2.38 2.45
C TRP A 60 -9.22 3.65 1.76
N ASN A 61 -10.41 3.61 1.15
CA ASN A 61 -11.04 4.79 0.55
C ASN A 61 -11.28 5.93 1.54
N LEU A 62 -11.64 5.62 2.79
CA LEU A 62 -11.79 6.62 3.85
C LEU A 62 -10.43 7.27 4.19
N VAL A 63 -9.39 6.45 4.33
CA VAL A 63 -8.02 6.93 4.59
C VAL A 63 -7.52 7.80 3.43
N ARG A 64 -7.69 7.35 2.19
CA ARG A 64 -7.40 8.15 0.99
C ARG A 64 -8.14 9.48 1.04
N GLY A 65 -9.43 9.47 1.34
CA GLY A 65 -10.24 10.69 1.46
C GLY A 65 -9.69 11.70 2.48
N ILE A 66 -9.12 11.23 3.60
CA ILE A 66 -8.48 12.11 4.60
C ILE A 66 -7.14 12.63 4.07
N LEU A 67 -6.29 11.76 3.54
CA LEU A 67 -4.95 12.11 3.04
C LEU A 67 -5.00 13.08 1.85
N LEU A 68 -6.06 13.02 1.03
CA LEU A 68 -6.24 13.87 -0.16
C LEU A 68 -6.99 15.18 0.11
N LYS A 69 -7.62 15.34 1.28
CA LYS A 69 -8.28 16.60 1.68
C LYS A 69 -7.28 17.67 2.15
N CYS A 70 -6.00 17.33 2.28
CA CYS A 70 -4.91 18.26 2.58
C CYS A 70 -4.26 18.80 1.30
#